data_AF-A0A0G0ICC1-F1
#
_entry.id   AF-A0A0G0ICC1-F1
#
_cell.length_a   1.000
_cell.length_b   1.000
_cell.length_c   1.000
_cell.angle_alpha   90.00
_cell.angle_beta   90.00
_cell.angle_gamma   90.00
#
_symmetry.space_group_name_H-M   'P 1'
#
loop_
_entity.id
_entity.type
_entity.pdbx_description
1 polymer ?
#
loop_
_entity_poly.entity_id
_entity_poly.type
_entity_poly.pdbx_seq_one_letter_code
_entity_poly.pdbx_strand_id
1 'polypeptide(L)'
;MAERRVETPREYYSHPEVARSILRHLGNTEELPEVLSLLECEKEFHYIDSEYLAISNPEIKNQKDRSPARSVKPWEIPAYLRHNPVSEIFRSLWSRDSKVRVGHPGAQIIPWDVEYFNLPSPGYAFIDQREVFEKMEPAFQEMEATFGHYGIQHMTVMTGRGYHFLTQVPSVSPVMQDLIEIGNVIEEPVSSLQRQVPMFSKRDRPVPPNSQLAYKGANRLMQYVFGQTINNARAKSVLPIEISDRGEEGISFDETGYVRHLGTAVSGTLGSIYMKPLIKEAYYVPNTRLITRIARNVGGQEIDEVPALIQVRQNYKKSVDNLAQSGGFIPDGSAGVARLIKDYKRSELRQLHLALDNEPGDPPEKWRETYRKDDYAWIKDINTHLHEKVMNANPLLLQPDDLNYFINTIYDAWGAQLSSAGHIAALMRSIYEDNFGWGSRFSRHDSATAHATAWTAIILGQRFEKR
;
A
#
# COMPACT_ATOMS: atom_id res chain seq x y z
N MET A 1 32.53 13.91 25.34
CA MET A 1 31.75 12.90 26.09
C MET A 1 31.37 11.81 25.10
N ALA A 2 31.62 10.53 25.39
CA ALA A 2 31.16 9.46 24.50
C ALA A 2 29.62 9.50 24.50
N GLU A 3 29.02 9.79 23.34
CA GLU A 3 27.56 9.75 23.20
C GLU A 3 27.04 8.40 23.69
N ARG A 4 26.13 8.44 24.65
CA ARG A 4 25.40 7.28 25.13
C ARG A 4 24.82 6.55 23.90
N ARG A 5 25.18 5.28 23.73
CA ARG A 5 24.69 4.47 22.61
C ARG A 5 23.21 4.14 22.85
N VAL A 6 22.38 4.35 21.83
CA VAL A 6 21.01 3.87 21.78
C VAL A 6 21.05 2.40 21.38
N GLU A 7 20.65 1.48 22.25
CA GLU A 7 20.84 0.04 22.02
C GLU A 7 19.55 -0.77 22.08
N THR A 8 18.46 -0.20 22.60
CA THR A 8 17.16 -0.88 22.71
C THR A 8 16.05 -0.15 21.94
N PRO A 9 14.99 -0.85 21.50
CA PRO A 9 13.80 -0.22 20.92
C PRO A 9 13.19 0.85 21.81
N ARG A 10 13.24 0.65 23.14
CA ARG A 10 12.72 1.61 24.11
C ARG A 10 13.54 2.90 24.10
N GLU A 11 14.87 2.80 24.18
CA GLU A 11 15.76 3.96 24.09
C GLU A 11 15.64 4.66 22.73
N TYR A 12 15.49 3.88 21.66
CA TYR A 12 15.32 4.40 20.31
C TYR A 12 14.05 5.24 20.18
N TYR A 13 12.90 4.73 20.63
CA TYR A 13 11.66 5.52 20.62
C TYR A 13 11.63 6.66 21.64
N SER A 14 12.50 6.65 22.65
CA SER A 14 12.72 7.78 23.55
C SER A 14 13.64 8.85 22.99
N HIS A 15 14.30 8.62 21.85
CA HIS A 15 15.23 9.58 21.28
C HIS A 15 14.48 10.75 20.63
N PRO A 16 14.84 12.03 20.90
CA PRO A 16 14.15 13.20 20.35
C PRO A 16 14.03 13.20 18.83
N GLU A 17 15.12 12.91 18.11
CA GLU A 17 15.09 12.86 16.63
C GLU A 17 14.18 11.77 16.07
N VAL A 18 14.10 10.61 16.73
CA VAL A 18 13.20 9.53 16.32
C VAL A 18 11.75 9.97 16.51
N ALA A 19 11.45 10.57 17.67
CA ALA A 19 10.13 11.10 17.97
C ALA A 19 9.71 12.21 16.99
N ARG A 20 10.61 13.16 16.71
CA ARG A 20 10.39 14.23 15.73
C ARG A 20 10.12 13.67 14.35
N SER A 21 10.98 12.77 13.87
CA SER A 21 10.83 12.19 12.53
C SER A 21 9.51 11.44 12.39
N ILE A 22 9.12 10.65 13.39
CA ILE A 22 7.84 9.93 13.38
C ILE A 22 6.67 10.92 13.39
N LEU A 23 6.63 11.89 14.30
CA LEU A 23 5.53 12.85 14.37
C LEU A 23 5.39 13.67 13.09
N ARG A 24 6.50 14.14 12.50
CA ARG A 24 6.52 14.86 11.22
C ARG A 24 6.05 13.97 10.07
N HIS A 25 6.45 12.71 10.05
CA HIS A 25 5.97 11.74 9.06
C HIS A 25 4.48 11.45 9.20
N LEU A 26 3.92 11.61 10.40
CA LEU A 26 2.48 11.55 10.68
C LEU A 26 1.74 12.86 10.39
N GLY A 27 2.44 13.90 9.94
CA GLY A 27 1.89 15.21 9.58
C GLY A 27 1.88 16.24 10.70
N ASN A 28 2.68 16.07 11.76
CA ASN A 28 2.85 17.15 12.74
C ASN A 28 3.70 18.28 12.12
N THR A 29 3.11 19.46 12.01
CA THR A 29 3.78 20.67 11.49
C THR A 29 4.12 21.69 12.58
N GLU A 30 3.79 21.41 13.83
CA GLU A 30 4.03 22.30 14.96
C GLU A 30 5.51 22.31 15.36
N GLU A 31 5.91 23.35 16.07
CA GLU A 31 7.23 23.38 16.71
C GLU A 31 7.26 22.32 17.82
N LEU A 32 8.13 21.32 17.66
CA LEU A 32 8.25 20.23 18.61
C LEU A 32 9.26 20.59 19.72
N PRO A 33 8.99 20.22 20.98
CA PRO A 33 9.89 20.48 22.10
C PRO A 33 11.31 19.96 21.88
N GLU A 34 12.30 20.61 22.54
CA GLU A 34 13.70 20.19 22.48
C GLU A 34 13.89 18.79 23.11
N VAL A 35 13.23 18.53 24.23
CA VAL A 35 13.18 17.22 24.88
C VAL A 35 11.88 16.54 24.48
N LEU A 36 12.00 15.43 23.75
CA LEU A 36 10.86 14.72 23.19
C LEU A 36 11.11 13.20 23.22
N SER A 37 10.07 12.45 23.55
CA SER A 37 10.09 10.98 23.61
C SER A 37 8.73 10.47 23.15
N LEU A 38 8.70 9.48 22.25
CA LEU A 38 7.43 8.86 21.86
C LEU A 38 6.75 8.12 23.01
N LEU A 39 7.49 7.84 24.09
CA LEU A 39 6.93 7.23 25.29
C LEU A 39 6.16 8.23 26.16
N GLU A 40 6.21 9.54 25.87
CA GLU A 40 5.69 10.60 26.76
C GLU A 40 5.05 11.77 26.00
N CYS A 41 4.87 11.67 24.68
CA CYS A 41 4.40 12.75 23.82
C CYS A 41 2.90 12.66 23.47
N GLU A 42 2.04 12.31 24.43
CA GLU A 42 0.59 12.21 24.19
C GLU A 42 0.00 13.51 23.61
N LYS A 43 0.51 14.67 24.04
CA LYS A 43 0.05 15.99 23.59
C LYS A 43 0.36 16.22 22.11
N GLU A 44 1.55 15.88 21.68
CA GLU A 44 2.05 16.09 20.32
C GLU A 44 1.28 15.23 19.30
N PHE A 45 0.78 14.08 19.73
CA PHE A 45 -0.11 13.23 18.93
C PHE A 45 -1.49 13.86 18.65
N HIS A 46 -1.90 14.91 19.38
CA HIS A 46 -3.13 15.65 19.04
C HIS A 46 -2.96 16.58 17.84
N TYR A 47 -1.71 16.87 17.44
CA TYR A 47 -1.38 17.79 16.35
C TYR A 47 -0.88 17.06 15.09
N ILE A 48 -1.04 15.74 15.02
CA ILE A 48 -0.76 15.00 13.78
C ILE A 48 -1.97 15.08 12.85
N ASP A 49 -1.69 15.11 11.55
CA ASP A 49 -2.75 15.09 10.55
C ASP A 49 -3.20 13.66 10.20
N SER A 50 -2.43 12.60 10.47
CA SER A 50 -2.85 11.23 10.17
C SER A 50 -4.21 10.90 10.81
N GLU A 51 -5.19 10.48 9.99
CA GLU A 51 -6.58 10.26 10.41
C GLU A 51 -6.72 9.19 11.49
N TYR A 52 -5.93 8.12 11.37
CA TYR A 52 -5.76 7.11 12.39
C TYR A 52 -4.38 6.48 12.24
N LEU A 53 -3.96 5.73 13.26
CA LEU A 53 -2.74 4.94 13.21
C LEU A 53 -3.08 3.46 13.34
N ALA A 54 -2.15 2.61 12.94
CA ALA A 54 -2.17 1.20 13.35
C ALA A 54 -0.84 0.84 14.02
N ILE A 55 -0.91 -0.16 14.88
CA ILE A 55 0.25 -0.68 15.60
C ILE A 55 0.29 -2.20 15.47
N SER A 56 1.49 -2.75 15.30
CA SER A 56 1.72 -4.19 15.27
C SER A 56 2.82 -4.58 16.25
N ASN A 57 2.58 -5.63 17.03
CA ASN A 57 3.55 -6.18 17.96
C ASN A 57 3.20 -7.65 18.30
N PRO A 58 4.09 -8.39 18.98
CA PRO A 58 3.87 -9.81 19.27
C PRO A 58 2.65 -10.08 20.15
N GLU A 59 2.30 -9.16 21.06
CA GLU A 59 1.13 -9.30 21.92
C GLU A 59 -0.17 -9.23 21.11
N ILE A 60 -0.28 -8.24 20.21
CA ILE A 60 -1.44 -8.09 19.32
C ILE A 60 -1.57 -9.29 18.38
N LYS A 61 -0.45 -9.83 17.88
CA LYS A 61 -0.44 -11.08 17.11
C LYS A 61 -1.08 -12.22 17.89
N ASN A 62 -0.69 -12.42 19.15
CA ASN A 62 -1.21 -13.49 19.98
C ASN A 62 -2.71 -13.32 20.35
N GLN A 63 -3.22 -12.09 20.27
CA GLN A 63 -4.63 -11.77 20.52
C GLN A 63 -5.52 -11.86 19.27
N LYS A 64 -4.95 -12.00 18.06
CA LYS A 64 -5.71 -11.89 16.79
C LYS A 64 -5.29 -12.96 15.78
N ASP A 65 -6.26 -13.74 15.31
CA ASP A 65 -6.02 -14.84 14.37
C ASP A 65 -5.55 -14.42 12.97
N ARG A 66 -5.94 -13.24 12.47
CA ARG A 66 -5.80 -12.90 11.02
C ARG A 66 -4.95 -11.69 10.69
N SER A 67 -4.74 -10.78 11.64
CA SER A 67 -3.96 -9.56 11.41
C SER A 67 -3.14 -9.25 12.64
N PRO A 68 -1.80 -9.18 12.51
CA PRO A 68 -0.92 -8.87 13.63
C PRO A 68 -0.92 -7.39 13.98
N ALA A 69 -1.78 -6.59 13.33
CA ALA A 69 -1.92 -5.16 13.55
C ALA A 69 -3.32 -4.80 14.07
N ARG A 70 -3.41 -3.68 14.78
CA ARG A 70 -4.66 -3.09 15.26
C ARG A 70 -4.63 -1.58 15.04
N SER A 71 -5.73 -1.02 14.55
CA SER A 71 -5.91 0.42 14.54
C SER A 71 -5.95 0.96 15.97
N VAL A 72 -5.40 2.15 16.21
CA VAL A 72 -5.33 2.82 17.51
C VAL A 72 -5.57 4.32 17.35
N LYS A 73 -5.99 4.99 18.42
CA LYS A 73 -5.99 6.45 18.46
C LYS A 73 -4.55 6.95 18.52
N PRO A 74 -4.23 8.10 17.91
CA PRO A 74 -2.88 8.67 17.96
C PRO A 74 -2.28 8.77 19.37
N TRP A 75 -3.04 9.33 20.32
CA TRP A 75 -2.61 9.51 21.71
C TRP A 75 -2.47 8.21 22.51
N GLU A 76 -2.90 7.05 21.97
CA GLU A 76 -2.68 5.75 22.62
C GLU A 76 -1.26 5.21 22.35
N ILE A 77 -0.55 5.70 21.33
CA ILE A 77 0.78 5.19 20.93
C ILE A 77 1.79 5.19 22.08
N PRO A 78 1.97 6.28 22.86
CA PRO A 78 2.93 6.27 23.96
C PRO A 78 2.70 5.14 24.97
N ALA A 79 1.45 4.85 25.32
CA ALA A 79 1.11 3.76 26.22
C ALA A 79 1.52 2.39 25.65
N TYR A 80 1.22 2.14 24.36
CA TYR A 80 1.64 0.90 23.71
C TYR A 80 3.16 0.75 23.68
N LEU A 81 3.91 1.82 23.40
CA LEU A 81 5.38 1.77 23.36
C LEU A 81 6.00 1.61 24.75
N ARG A 82 5.36 2.13 25.81
CA ARG A 82 5.79 1.89 27.20
C ARG A 82 5.66 0.42 27.60
N HIS A 83 4.56 -0.22 27.22
CA HIS A 83 4.28 -1.63 27.55
C HIS A 83 5.00 -2.60 26.62
N ASN A 84 5.08 -2.28 25.34
CA ASN A 84 5.69 -3.09 24.31
C ASN A 84 6.52 -2.19 23.37
N PRO A 85 7.78 -1.88 23.73
CA PRO A 85 8.65 -1.03 22.92
C PRO A 85 9.02 -1.68 21.59
N VAL A 86 8.73 -2.97 21.40
CA VAL A 86 8.90 -3.71 20.16
C VAL A 86 7.60 -3.66 19.35
N SER A 87 7.21 -2.43 18.99
CA SER A 87 6.01 -2.17 18.21
C SER A 87 6.31 -1.38 16.94
N GLU A 88 5.71 -1.80 15.83
CA GLU A 88 5.71 -1.11 14.54
C GLU A 88 4.50 -0.19 14.43
N ILE A 89 4.70 1.01 13.90
CA ILE A 89 3.72 2.09 13.76
C ILE A 89 3.43 2.28 12.27
N PHE A 90 2.15 2.36 11.94
CA PHE A 90 1.65 2.62 10.60
C PHE A 90 0.78 3.86 10.61
N ARG A 91 0.87 4.65 9.54
CA ARG A 91 0.02 5.81 9.29
C ARG A 91 -1.09 5.50 8.31
N SER A 92 -2.21 6.21 8.38
CA SER A 92 -3.23 6.17 7.33
C SER A 92 -2.73 6.86 6.06
N LEU A 93 -3.19 6.40 4.89
CA LEU A 93 -2.84 6.99 3.57
C LEU A 93 -3.60 8.28 3.24
N TRP A 94 -4.22 8.88 4.24
CA TRP A 94 -4.89 10.15 4.15
C TRP A 94 -4.74 10.88 5.47
N SER A 95 -4.69 12.20 5.36
CA SER A 95 -4.49 13.13 6.45
C SER A 95 -5.73 13.99 6.62
N ARG A 96 -6.12 14.26 7.86
CA ARG A 96 -6.99 15.37 8.22
C ARG A 96 -6.32 16.66 7.79
N ASP A 97 -7.12 17.60 7.37
CA ASP A 97 -6.69 18.99 7.30
C ASP A 97 -7.58 19.75 8.29
N SER A 98 -7.01 20.06 9.46
CA SER A 98 -7.71 20.73 10.56
C SER A 98 -8.20 22.14 10.17
N LYS A 99 -7.67 22.71 9.09
CA LYS A 99 -8.01 24.04 8.58
C LYS A 99 -9.12 24.01 7.54
N VAL A 100 -9.60 22.83 7.15
CA VAL A 100 -10.59 22.67 6.09
C VAL A 100 -11.94 22.25 6.65
N ARG A 101 -13.01 22.72 5.98
CA ARG A 101 -14.40 22.43 6.36
C ARG A 101 -14.69 20.92 6.35
N VAL A 102 -15.55 20.50 7.28
CA VAL A 102 -16.12 19.15 7.33
C VAL A 102 -16.69 18.78 5.95
N GLY A 103 -16.27 17.63 5.41
CA GLY A 103 -16.71 17.13 4.11
C GLY A 103 -15.71 17.29 2.95
N HIS A 104 -14.67 18.11 3.11
CA HIS A 104 -13.57 18.15 2.14
C HIS A 104 -12.70 16.88 2.19
N PRO A 105 -12.02 16.54 1.08
CA PRO A 105 -11.04 15.46 1.07
C PRO A 105 -9.93 15.75 2.09
N GLY A 106 -9.34 14.71 2.66
CA GLY A 106 -8.06 14.84 3.36
C GLY A 106 -6.92 15.09 2.38
N ALA A 107 -5.75 15.52 2.87
CA ALA A 107 -4.55 15.43 2.03
C ALA A 107 -4.27 13.96 1.71
N GLN A 108 -3.95 13.67 0.44
CA GLN A 108 -3.80 12.31 -0.06
C GLN A 108 -2.33 11.93 -0.04
N ILE A 109 -1.98 10.84 0.65
CA ILE A 109 -0.65 10.25 0.58
C ILE A 109 -0.65 9.22 -0.54
N ILE A 110 0.34 9.30 -1.43
CA ILE A 110 0.49 8.36 -2.53
C ILE A 110 1.76 7.56 -2.27
N PRO A 111 1.63 6.30 -1.82
CA PRO A 111 2.74 5.36 -1.76
C PRO A 111 2.88 4.63 -3.09
N TRP A 112 4.10 4.56 -3.60
CA TRP A 112 4.51 3.51 -4.54
C TRP A 112 5.35 2.51 -3.76
N ASP A 113 4.90 1.27 -3.68
CA ASP A 113 5.57 0.19 -2.96
C ASP A 113 6.30 -0.72 -3.96
N VAL A 114 7.59 -0.91 -3.75
CA VAL A 114 8.42 -1.82 -4.52
C VAL A 114 9.13 -2.74 -3.55
N GLU A 115 8.85 -4.03 -3.62
CA GLU A 115 9.32 -5.00 -2.63
C GLU A 115 9.85 -6.29 -3.22
N TYR A 116 10.88 -6.85 -2.59
CA TYR A 116 11.36 -8.19 -2.89
C TYR A 116 10.43 -9.25 -2.29
N PHE A 117 10.17 -10.31 -3.05
CA PHE A 117 9.50 -11.51 -2.56
C PHE A 117 10.27 -12.78 -2.93
N ASN A 118 10.10 -13.79 -2.09
CA ASN A 118 10.57 -15.15 -2.30
C ASN A 118 9.54 -16.08 -1.67
N LEU A 119 8.65 -16.68 -2.46
CA LEU A 119 7.54 -17.49 -1.97
C LEU A 119 8.03 -18.79 -1.28
N PRO A 120 9.03 -19.53 -1.81
CA PRO A 120 9.57 -20.70 -1.12
C PRO A 120 10.30 -20.36 0.19
N SER A 121 10.92 -19.17 0.28
CA SER A 121 11.66 -18.72 1.45
C SER A 121 11.43 -17.24 1.78
N PRO A 122 10.27 -16.86 2.33
CA PRO A 122 9.94 -15.44 2.55
C PRO A 122 10.88 -14.75 3.54
N GLY A 123 11.51 -15.51 4.44
CA GLY A 123 12.54 -15.04 5.35
C GLY A 123 13.87 -14.65 4.69
N TYR A 124 14.12 -15.05 3.43
CA TYR A 124 15.40 -14.78 2.72
C TYR A 124 15.77 -13.30 2.71
N ALA A 125 14.76 -12.43 2.61
CA ALA A 125 14.90 -10.97 2.66
C ALA A 125 15.58 -10.44 3.94
N PHE A 126 15.71 -11.25 5.00
CA PHE A 126 16.34 -10.90 6.27
C PHE A 126 17.62 -11.70 6.55
N ILE A 127 17.94 -12.69 5.72
CA ILE A 127 19.19 -13.48 5.82
C ILE A 127 20.33 -12.71 5.18
N ASP A 128 20.16 -12.31 3.91
CA ASP A 128 21.14 -11.48 3.19
C ASP A 128 20.46 -10.21 2.66
N GLN A 129 20.31 -9.22 3.55
CA GLN A 129 19.70 -7.95 3.18
C GLN A 129 20.53 -7.19 2.14
N ARG A 130 21.85 -7.35 2.15
CA ARG A 130 22.71 -6.65 1.21
C ARG A 130 22.43 -7.16 -0.20
N GLU A 131 22.48 -8.46 -0.39
CA GLU A 131 22.19 -9.08 -1.68
C GLU A 131 20.78 -8.72 -2.17
N VAL A 132 19.77 -8.83 -1.28
CA VAL A 132 18.38 -8.50 -1.64
C VAL A 132 18.25 -7.06 -2.13
N PHE A 133 18.79 -6.08 -1.40
CA PHE A 133 18.68 -4.69 -1.81
C PHE A 133 19.55 -4.35 -3.02
N GLU A 134 20.72 -4.99 -3.19
CA GLU A 134 21.52 -4.88 -4.42
C GLU A 134 20.74 -5.38 -5.65
N LYS A 135 20.00 -6.50 -5.53
CA LYS A 135 19.11 -7.00 -6.60
C LYS A 135 17.96 -6.03 -6.90
N MET A 136 17.52 -5.22 -5.93
CA MET A 136 16.43 -4.26 -6.08
C MET A 136 16.86 -2.92 -6.70
N GLU A 137 18.16 -2.60 -6.75
CA GLU A 137 18.62 -1.30 -7.25
C GLU A 137 18.16 -0.96 -8.67
N PRO A 138 18.07 -1.90 -9.64
CA PRO A 138 17.50 -1.61 -10.96
C PRO A 138 16.06 -1.06 -10.89
N ALA A 139 15.23 -1.62 -10.00
CA ALA A 139 13.87 -1.14 -9.79
C ALA A 139 13.85 0.25 -9.13
N PHE A 140 14.69 0.46 -8.11
CA PHE A 140 14.81 1.74 -7.44
C PHE A 140 15.24 2.86 -8.40
N GLN A 141 16.29 2.64 -9.19
CA GLN A 141 16.82 3.64 -10.12
C GLN A 141 15.82 4.00 -11.23
N GLU A 142 15.04 3.03 -11.73
CA GLU A 142 13.99 3.32 -12.72
C GLU A 142 12.80 4.08 -12.13
N MET A 143 12.43 3.81 -10.87
CA MET A 143 11.42 4.59 -10.16
C MET A 143 11.88 6.04 -9.96
N GLU A 144 13.11 6.25 -9.47
CA GLU A 144 13.70 7.59 -9.33
C GLU A 144 13.80 8.33 -10.66
N ALA A 145 14.20 7.64 -11.75
CA ALA A 145 14.23 8.22 -13.09
C ALA A 145 12.83 8.66 -13.56
N THR A 146 11.81 7.85 -13.30
CA THR A 146 10.41 8.15 -13.64
C THR A 146 9.89 9.34 -12.83
N PHE A 147 10.17 9.38 -11.52
CA PHE A 147 9.81 10.54 -10.70
C PHE A 147 10.58 11.80 -11.09
N GLY A 148 11.86 11.69 -11.45
CA GLY A 148 12.67 12.77 -11.98
C GLY A 148 12.09 13.33 -13.29
N HIS A 149 11.68 12.45 -14.21
CA HIS A 149 11.02 12.84 -15.46
C HIS A 149 9.75 13.66 -15.22
N TYR A 150 8.90 13.20 -14.30
CA TYR A 150 7.71 13.95 -13.91
C TYR A 150 7.99 15.09 -12.94
N GLY A 151 9.21 15.24 -12.40
CA GLY A 151 9.55 16.16 -11.32
C GLY A 151 8.66 15.98 -10.07
N ILE A 152 8.36 14.74 -9.69
CA ILE A 152 7.62 14.39 -8.49
C ILE A 152 8.57 14.45 -7.30
N GLN A 153 8.33 15.42 -6.41
CA GLN A 153 9.01 15.47 -5.12
C GLN A 153 8.48 14.34 -4.24
N HIS A 154 9.39 13.53 -3.69
CA HIS A 154 9.04 12.37 -2.88
C HIS A 154 10.13 12.07 -1.86
N MET A 155 9.80 11.25 -0.87
CA MET A 155 10.74 10.65 0.08
C MET A 155 10.73 9.14 -0.13
N THR A 156 11.90 8.53 -0.20
CA THR A 156 12.03 7.07 -0.30
C THR A 156 12.40 6.49 1.05
N VAL A 157 11.53 5.65 1.59
CA VAL A 157 11.73 4.94 2.86
C VAL A 157 12.17 3.51 2.57
N MET A 158 13.34 3.14 3.09
CA MET A 158 13.81 1.76 3.06
C MET A 158 13.04 0.96 4.12
N THR A 159 12.19 0.05 3.66
CA THR A 159 11.39 -0.88 4.48
C THR A 159 12.17 -2.14 4.77
N GLY A 160 11.58 -3.13 5.44
CA GLY A 160 12.22 -4.43 5.71
C GLY A 160 12.80 -5.13 4.49
N ARG A 161 12.11 -5.07 3.35
CA ARG A 161 12.39 -5.87 2.15
C ARG A 161 12.23 -5.10 0.85
N GLY A 162 12.19 -3.77 0.93
CA GLY A 162 11.97 -2.94 -0.25
C GLY A 162 11.89 -1.46 0.08
N TYR A 163 11.20 -0.72 -0.78
CA TYR A 163 11.13 0.73 -0.76
C TYR A 163 9.69 1.22 -0.84
N HIS A 164 9.34 2.18 0.02
CA HIS A 164 8.16 3.01 -0.20
C HIS A 164 8.61 4.36 -0.73
N PHE A 165 8.15 4.75 -1.91
CA PHE A 165 8.27 6.11 -2.40
C PHE A 165 7.01 6.88 -2.02
N LEU A 166 7.16 7.94 -1.25
CA LEU A 166 6.05 8.64 -0.61
C LEU A 166 6.01 10.10 -1.07
N THR A 167 4.87 10.50 -1.61
CA THR A 167 4.51 11.89 -1.84
C THR A 167 3.15 12.20 -1.23
N GLN A 168 2.83 13.48 -1.06
CA GLN A 168 1.48 13.92 -0.74
C GLN A 168 0.94 14.95 -1.73
N VAL A 169 -0.39 15.01 -1.82
CA VAL A 169 -1.15 16.07 -2.50
C VAL A 169 -2.03 16.76 -1.44
N PRO A 170 -1.89 18.07 -1.21
CA PRO A 170 -2.68 18.81 -0.24
C PRO A 170 -4.19 18.75 -0.52
N SER A 171 -4.99 18.76 0.56
CA SER A 171 -6.45 18.72 0.54
C SER A 171 -7.07 19.79 -0.38
N VAL A 172 -6.56 21.03 -0.29
CA VAL A 172 -7.03 22.16 -1.09
C VAL A 172 -6.03 22.44 -2.19
N SER A 173 -6.15 21.70 -3.30
CA SER A 173 -5.35 21.91 -4.50
C SER A 173 -6.14 21.54 -5.77
N PRO A 174 -5.82 22.13 -6.94
CA PRO A 174 -6.39 21.69 -8.22
C PRO A 174 -6.10 20.21 -8.51
N VAL A 175 -4.91 19.74 -8.11
CA VAL A 175 -4.47 18.35 -8.29
C VAL A 175 -5.33 17.38 -7.50
N MET A 176 -5.76 17.76 -6.29
CA MET A 176 -6.71 16.96 -5.52
C MET A 176 -8.05 16.79 -6.25
N GLN A 177 -8.55 17.84 -6.92
CA GLN A 177 -9.77 17.74 -7.72
C GLN A 177 -9.58 16.83 -8.92
N ASP A 178 -8.45 16.94 -9.63
CA ASP A 178 -8.11 16.00 -10.70
C ASP A 178 -8.06 14.54 -10.19
N LEU A 179 -7.51 14.27 -9.00
CA LEU A 179 -7.51 12.93 -8.40
C LEU A 179 -8.93 12.43 -8.12
N ILE A 180 -9.81 13.29 -7.60
CA ILE A 180 -11.22 12.96 -7.36
C ILE A 180 -11.92 12.60 -8.68
N GLU A 181 -11.73 13.40 -9.72
CA GLU A 181 -12.28 13.14 -11.06
C GLU A 181 -11.77 11.81 -11.64
N ILE A 182 -10.48 11.51 -11.47
CA ILE A 182 -9.90 10.23 -11.91
C ILE A 182 -10.48 9.07 -11.11
N GLY A 183 -10.80 9.26 -9.82
CA GLY A 183 -11.49 8.27 -9.00
C GLY A 183 -12.88 7.92 -9.53
N ASN A 184 -13.56 8.89 -10.15
CA ASN A 184 -14.85 8.81 -10.84
C ASN A 184 -16.03 8.31 -9.97
N VAL A 185 -16.10 7.00 -9.70
CA VAL A 185 -17.22 6.36 -8.98
C VAL A 185 -16.75 5.61 -7.74
N ILE A 186 -17.57 5.67 -6.67
CA ILE A 186 -17.46 4.81 -5.48
C ILE A 186 -18.56 3.76 -5.56
N GLU A 187 -18.19 2.49 -5.49
CA GLU A 187 -19.12 1.38 -5.50
C GLU A 187 -19.97 1.36 -4.22
N GLU A 188 -21.27 1.04 -4.33
CA GLU A 188 -22.21 1.14 -3.18
C GLU A 188 -21.71 0.39 -1.93
N PRO A 189 -21.22 -0.87 -2.02
CA PRO A 189 -20.77 -1.58 -0.82
C PRO A 189 -19.61 -0.87 -0.11
N VAL A 190 -18.70 -0.23 -0.87
CA VAL A 190 -17.60 0.58 -0.32
C VAL A 190 -18.15 1.83 0.35
N SER A 191 -19.06 2.54 -0.33
CA SER A 191 -19.74 3.72 0.22
C SER A 191 -20.47 3.39 1.53
N SER A 192 -21.16 2.26 1.58
CA SER A 192 -21.87 1.78 2.77
C SER A 192 -20.93 1.54 3.97
N LEU A 193 -19.79 0.87 3.74
CA LEU A 193 -18.75 0.66 4.77
C LEU A 193 -18.14 1.98 5.27
N GLN A 194 -18.16 3.02 4.45
CA GLN A 194 -17.48 4.29 4.73
C GLN A 194 -18.38 5.37 5.34
N ARG A 195 -19.70 5.32 5.11
CA ARG A 195 -20.69 6.25 5.67
C ARG A 195 -20.78 6.18 7.19
N GLN A 196 -20.35 5.08 7.79
CA GLN A 196 -20.39 4.87 9.23
C GLN A 196 -18.98 4.77 9.81
N VAL A 197 -18.85 5.17 11.07
CA VAL A 197 -17.70 4.81 11.91
C VAL A 197 -18.09 3.51 12.63
N PRO A 198 -17.50 2.35 12.29
CA PRO A 198 -17.85 1.10 12.94
C PRO A 198 -17.72 1.21 14.46
N MET A 199 -18.58 0.50 15.20
CA MET A 199 -18.43 0.36 16.64
C MET A 199 -17.02 -0.16 16.96
N PHE A 200 -16.30 0.50 17.87
CA PHE A 200 -14.88 0.26 18.19
C PHE A 200 -13.84 0.65 17.12
N SER A 201 -14.27 1.34 16.04
CA SER A 201 -13.34 1.97 15.10
C SER A 201 -12.52 3.05 15.80
N LYS A 202 -11.25 3.15 15.43
CA LYS A 202 -10.33 4.16 15.94
C LYS A 202 -10.28 5.43 15.08
N ARG A 203 -11.05 5.48 14.00
CA ARG A 203 -11.37 6.74 13.28
C ARG A 203 -12.36 7.57 14.10
N ASP A 204 -12.26 8.90 14.06
CA ASP A 204 -13.22 9.79 14.73
C ASP A 204 -14.39 10.20 13.82
N ARG A 205 -14.26 9.96 12.51
CA ARG A 205 -15.25 10.36 11.51
C ARG A 205 -15.37 9.34 10.36
N PRO A 206 -16.50 9.35 9.64
CA PRO A 206 -16.65 8.62 8.37
C PRO A 206 -15.57 9.01 7.36
N VAL A 207 -15.33 8.15 6.36
CA VAL A 207 -14.46 8.54 5.22
C VAL A 207 -15.26 9.47 4.31
N PRO A 208 -14.81 10.71 4.06
CA PRO A 208 -15.41 11.58 3.07
C PRO A 208 -15.36 10.91 1.69
N PRO A 209 -16.47 10.90 0.93
CA PRO A 209 -16.49 10.34 -0.42
C PRO A 209 -15.36 10.86 -1.31
N ASN A 210 -15.09 12.18 -1.26
CA ASN A 210 -14.02 12.78 -2.03
C ASN A 210 -12.62 12.26 -1.64
N SER A 211 -12.38 11.90 -0.37
CA SER A 211 -11.12 11.24 0.00
C SER A 211 -11.02 9.85 -0.63
N GLN A 212 -12.11 9.06 -0.63
CA GLN A 212 -12.11 7.74 -1.27
C GLN A 212 -11.90 7.84 -2.78
N LEU A 213 -12.52 8.83 -3.46
CA LEU A 213 -12.30 9.09 -4.88
C LEU A 213 -10.86 9.49 -5.16
N ALA A 214 -10.29 10.41 -4.36
CA ALA A 214 -8.88 10.80 -4.49
C ALA A 214 -7.93 9.60 -4.30
N TYR A 215 -8.24 8.70 -3.36
CA TYR A 215 -7.48 7.47 -3.16
C TYR A 215 -7.59 6.51 -4.35
N LYS A 216 -8.80 6.30 -4.90
CA LYS A 216 -8.99 5.50 -6.12
C LYS A 216 -8.23 6.13 -7.30
N GLY A 217 -8.26 7.45 -7.42
CA GLY A 217 -7.49 8.19 -8.41
C GLY A 217 -5.97 8.03 -8.25
N ALA A 218 -5.48 8.09 -7.01
CA ALA A 218 -4.06 7.86 -6.70
C ALA A 218 -3.61 6.44 -7.08
N ASN A 219 -4.41 5.40 -6.82
CA ASN A 219 -4.08 4.03 -7.22
C ASN A 219 -4.04 3.85 -8.75
N ARG A 220 -4.90 4.55 -9.51
CA ARG A 220 -4.84 4.56 -10.98
C ARG A 220 -3.56 5.21 -11.51
N LEU A 221 -3.13 6.29 -10.86
CA LEU A 221 -1.85 6.92 -11.19
C LEU A 221 -0.65 6.03 -10.79
N MET A 222 -0.76 5.31 -9.67
CA MET A 222 0.24 4.32 -9.26
C MET A 222 0.43 3.26 -10.34
N GLN A 223 -0.67 2.66 -10.81
CA GLN A 223 -0.62 1.69 -11.89
C GLN A 223 -0.04 2.27 -13.19
N TYR A 224 -0.41 3.51 -13.52
CA TYR A 224 0.17 4.17 -14.69
C TYR A 224 1.69 4.33 -14.55
N VAL A 225 2.19 4.80 -13.40
CA VAL A 225 3.64 4.94 -13.13
C VAL A 225 4.35 3.60 -13.26
N PHE A 226 3.82 2.55 -12.64
CA PHE A 226 4.41 1.22 -12.75
C PHE A 226 4.44 0.74 -14.20
N GLY A 227 3.35 0.92 -14.95
CA GLY A 227 3.32 0.61 -16.38
C GLY A 227 4.33 1.41 -17.22
N GLN A 228 4.68 2.64 -16.82
CA GLN A 228 5.74 3.43 -17.49
C GLN A 228 7.15 2.97 -17.13
N THR A 229 7.32 2.25 -16.01
CA THR A 229 8.63 1.98 -15.39
C THR A 229 9.07 0.53 -15.57
N ILE A 230 8.13 -0.41 -15.46
CA ILE A 230 8.42 -1.83 -15.21
C ILE A 230 9.27 -2.49 -16.30
N ASN A 231 9.06 -2.17 -17.58
CA ASN A 231 9.81 -2.81 -18.66
C ASN A 231 11.28 -2.38 -18.72
N ASN A 232 11.57 -1.11 -18.41
CA ASN A 232 12.95 -0.66 -18.27
C ASN A 232 13.64 -1.33 -17.07
N ALA A 233 12.90 -1.49 -15.96
CA ALA A 233 13.41 -2.15 -14.77
C ALA A 233 13.68 -3.64 -15.05
N ARG A 234 12.75 -4.34 -15.72
CA ARG A 234 12.91 -5.74 -16.17
C ARG A 234 14.15 -5.91 -17.04
N ALA A 235 14.40 -5.00 -17.97
CA ALA A 235 15.54 -5.06 -18.87
C ALA A 235 16.91 -4.95 -18.15
N LYS A 236 16.93 -4.41 -16.93
CA LYS A 236 18.13 -4.17 -16.12
C LYS A 236 18.25 -5.09 -14.90
N SER A 237 17.19 -5.83 -14.59
CA SER A 237 17.10 -6.65 -13.38
C SER A 237 17.60 -8.07 -13.61
N VAL A 238 18.22 -8.64 -12.57
CA VAL A 238 18.57 -10.06 -12.53
C VAL A 238 17.41 -10.93 -12.06
N LEU A 239 16.40 -10.33 -11.43
CA LEU A 239 15.17 -10.98 -10.99
C LEU A 239 14.00 -10.61 -11.90
N PRO A 240 12.99 -11.48 -12.05
CA PRO A 240 11.70 -11.10 -12.59
C PRO A 240 11.13 -9.90 -11.80
N ILE A 241 10.54 -8.95 -12.54
CA ILE A 241 9.80 -7.84 -11.93
C ILE A 241 8.34 -7.97 -12.37
N GLU A 242 7.43 -7.94 -11.42
CA GLU A 242 6.00 -8.14 -11.63
C GLU A 242 5.20 -7.09 -10.84
N ILE A 243 3.91 -6.94 -11.15
CA ILE A 243 2.99 -6.02 -10.44
C ILE A 243 2.46 -6.59 -9.11
N SER A 244 2.70 -7.88 -8.89
CA SER A 244 2.34 -8.61 -7.68
C SER A 244 3.33 -9.77 -7.45
N ASP A 245 3.25 -10.41 -6.28
CA ASP A 245 4.08 -11.56 -5.92
C ASP A 245 3.75 -12.78 -6.81
N ARG A 246 4.33 -12.82 -8.02
CA ARG A 246 4.13 -13.87 -9.04
C ARG A 246 5.39 -14.68 -9.28
N GLY A 247 5.26 -16.00 -9.32
CA GLY A 247 6.39 -16.92 -9.43
C GLY A 247 7.12 -17.11 -8.11
N GLU A 248 8.31 -17.73 -8.13
CA GLU A 248 8.99 -18.14 -6.90
C GLU A 248 9.78 -17.02 -6.21
N GLU A 249 10.52 -16.22 -6.97
CA GLU A 249 11.35 -15.12 -6.46
C GLU A 249 11.31 -13.94 -7.46
N GLY A 250 11.20 -12.72 -6.94
CA GLY A 250 11.12 -11.55 -7.80
C GLY A 250 11.05 -10.23 -7.04
N ILE A 251 10.81 -9.17 -7.79
CA ILE A 251 10.50 -7.83 -7.29
C ILE A 251 9.07 -7.50 -7.69
N SER A 252 8.26 -7.14 -6.71
CA SER A 252 6.87 -6.73 -6.87
C SER A 252 6.79 -5.20 -6.87
N PHE A 253 6.22 -4.63 -7.92
CA PHE A 253 5.73 -3.26 -7.97
C PHE A 253 4.29 -3.31 -7.42
N ASP A 254 4.17 -3.36 -6.10
CA ASP A 254 2.98 -3.85 -5.41
C ASP A 254 1.78 -2.91 -5.56
N GLU A 255 0.83 -3.29 -6.42
CA GLU A 255 -0.44 -2.60 -6.59
C GLU A 255 -1.54 -3.07 -5.64
N THR A 256 -1.28 -4.02 -4.74
CA THR A 256 -2.35 -4.62 -3.91
C THR A 256 -2.96 -3.64 -2.91
N GLY A 257 -2.36 -2.47 -2.69
CA GLY A 257 -3.04 -1.34 -2.04
C GLY A 257 -4.38 -0.97 -2.70
N TYR A 258 -4.51 -1.22 -4.01
CA TYR A 258 -5.70 -0.96 -4.81
C TYR A 258 -6.89 -1.84 -4.39
N VAL A 259 -6.67 -3.02 -3.82
CA VAL A 259 -7.77 -3.89 -3.34
C VAL A 259 -8.42 -3.40 -2.06
N ARG A 260 -7.80 -2.41 -1.39
CA ARG A 260 -8.29 -1.84 -0.13
C ARG A 260 -9.15 -0.61 -0.41
N HIS A 261 -10.08 -0.32 0.51
CA HIS A 261 -10.70 1.00 0.57
C HIS A 261 -9.90 1.90 1.51
N LEU A 262 -9.98 3.22 1.33
CA LEU A 262 -9.15 4.20 2.07
C LEU A 262 -9.28 4.08 3.60
N GLY A 263 -10.43 3.62 4.08
CA GLY A 263 -10.72 3.48 5.50
C GLY A 263 -9.88 2.43 6.23
N THR A 264 -9.20 1.55 5.49
CA THR A 264 -8.30 0.51 6.01
C THR A 264 -6.88 0.62 5.46
N ALA A 265 -6.61 1.58 4.57
CA ALA A 265 -5.33 1.74 3.90
C ALA A 265 -4.30 2.44 4.80
N VAL A 266 -3.18 1.75 5.02
CA VAL A 266 -2.08 2.24 5.87
C VAL A 266 -0.73 1.97 5.21
N SER A 267 0.28 2.74 5.59
CA SER A 267 1.68 2.48 5.25
C SER A 267 2.57 2.60 6.48
N GLY A 268 3.71 1.90 6.48
CA GLY A 268 4.66 1.91 7.59
C GLY A 268 5.33 3.28 7.71
N THR A 269 5.41 3.79 8.95
CA THR A 269 5.94 5.13 9.25
C THR A 269 7.47 5.13 9.23
N LEU A 270 8.09 6.13 8.59
CA LEU A 270 9.53 6.39 8.71
C LEU A 270 9.96 6.45 10.18
N GLY A 271 11.10 5.86 10.51
CA GLY A 271 11.62 5.79 11.87
C GLY A 271 11.00 4.69 12.72
N SER A 272 9.91 4.04 12.30
CA SER A 272 9.37 2.89 13.02
C SER A 272 10.19 1.61 12.75
N ILE A 273 10.26 0.71 13.72
CA ILE A 273 10.84 -0.62 13.53
C ILE A 273 9.96 -1.49 12.61
N TYR A 274 10.56 -2.47 11.94
CA TYR A 274 9.86 -3.38 11.04
C TYR A 274 9.66 -4.75 11.71
N MET A 275 8.41 -5.16 11.93
CA MET A 275 8.09 -6.29 12.80
C MET A 275 7.81 -7.59 12.08
N LYS A 276 7.70 -7.59 10.74
CA LYS A 276 7.34 -8.78 9.95
C LYS A 276 8.15 -10.04 10.29
N PRO A 277 9.50 -10.00 10.45
CA PRO A 277 10.30 -11.19 10.79
C PRO A 277 10.02 -11.74 12.19
N LEU A 278 9.49 -10.93 13.10
CA LEU A 278 9.19 -11.34 14.47
C LEU A 278 7.74 -11.81 14.64
N ILE A 279 6.81 -11.32 13.82
CA ILE A 279 5.38 -11.60 13.97
C ILE A 279 4.84 -12.59 12.93
N LYS A 280 5.44 -12.71 11.75
CA LYS A 280 4.97 -13.65 10.72
C LYS A 280 5.90 -14.86 10.63
N GLU A 281 5.37 -16.04 10.92
CA GLU A 281 6.13 -17.29 10.96
C GLU A 281 6.88 -17.58 9.66
N ALA A 282 6.23 -17.36 8.50
CA ALA A 282 6.86 -17.54 7.19
C ALA A 282 8.08 -16.64 6.94
N TYR A 283 8.24 -15.56 7.71
CA TYR A 283 9.35 -14.60 7.59
C TYR A 283 10.33 -14.70 8.76
N TYR A 284 10.14 -15.67 9.67
CA TYR A 284 10.96 -15.80 10.86
C TYR A 284 12.36 -16.27 10.50
N VAL A 285 13.35 -15.51 10.94
CA VAL A 285 14.77 -15.86 10.83
C VAL A 285 15.39 -15.75 12.23
N PRO A 286 15.98 -16.84 12.77
CA PRO A 286 16.60 -16.82 14.10
C PRO A 286 17.62 -15.69 14.23
N ASN A 287 17.62 -15.02 15.38
CA ASN A 287 18.55 -13.93 15.70
C ASN A 287 18.51 -12.71 14.74
N THR A 288 17.41 -12.53 13.99
CA THR A 288 17.21 -11.33 13.18
C THR A 288 17.24 -10.09 14.07
N ARG A 289 18.15 -9.16 13.76
CA ARG A 289 18.17 -7.86 14.41
C ARG A 289 16.91 -7.08 14.02
N LEU A 290 16.34 -6.37 14.98
CA LEU A 290 15.31 -5.39 14.67
C LEU A 290 15.87 -4.36 13.70
N ILE A 291 15.16 -4.16 12.60
CA ILE A 291 15.51 -3.17 11.59
C ILE A 291 14.58 -1.98 11.69
N THR A 292 15.15 -0.79 11.55
CA THR A 292 14.40 0.46 11.49
C THR A 292 14.02 0.76 10.04
N ARG A 293 12.94 1.52 9.86
CA ARG A 293 12.66 2.23 8.61
C ARG A 293 13.48 3.51 8.58
N ILE A 294 14.31 3.63 7.56
CA ILE A 294 15.20 4.78 7.38
C ILE A 294 14.91 5.42 6.02
N ALA A 295 15.34 6.67 5.84
CA ALA A 295 15.24 7.33 4.55
C ALA A 295 16.40 6.87 3.66
N ARG A 296 16.08 6.42 2.44
CA ARG A 296 17.03 6.17 1.34
C ARG A 296 17.32 7.48 0.60
N ASN A 297 16.26 8.26 0.35
CA ASN A 297 16.29 9.48 -0.46
C ASN A 297 15.25 10.49 0.06
N VAL A 298 15.57 11.79 -0.02
CA VAL A 298 14.60 12.88 0.14
C VAL A 298 14.72 13.85 -1.05
N GLY A 299 13.63 14.08 -1.77
CA GLY A 299 13.58 15.06 -2.85
C GLY A 299 14.44 14.70 -4.08
N GLY A 300 14.69 13.42 -4.32
CA GLY A 300 15.59 12.95 -5.38
C GLY A 300 17.07 12.95 -4.98
N GLN A 301 17.40 13.22 -3.71
CA GLN A 301 18.77 13.16 -3.20
C GLN A 301 18.94 11.95 -2.29
N GLU A 302 19.80 11.03 -2.70
CA GLU A 302 20.20 9.87 -1.89
C GLU A 302 20.93 10.33 -0.62
N ILE A 303 20.61 9.71 0.52
CA ILE A 303 21.26 10.02 1.80
C ILE A 303 22.63 9.33 1.89
N ASP A 304 22.71 8.08 1.47
CA ASP A 304 23.92 7.24 1.53
C ASP A 304 23.75 6.03 0.62
N GLU A 305 24.81 5.30 0.28
CA GLU A 305 24.77 4.10 -0.57
C GLU A 305 24.14 2.87 0.13
N VAL A 306 23.63 1.90 -0.64
CA VAL A 306 22.94 0.71 -0.10
C VAL A 306 23.76 -0.04 0.96
N PRO A 307 25.05 -0.38 0.74
CA PRO A 307 25.83 -1.10 1.76
C PRO A 307 25.92 -0.36 3.09
N ALA A 308 26.03 0.97 3.05
CA ALA A 308 26.03 1.81 4.24
C ALA A 308 24.64 1.82 4.90
N LEU A 309 23.57 1.99 4.12
CA LEU A 309 22.19 2.03 4.61
C LEU A 309 21.74 0.72 5.26
N ILE A 310 22.21 -0.44 4.78
CA ILE A 310 21.99 -1.73 5.45
C ILE A 310 22.57 -1.73 6.87
N GLN A 311 23.74 -1.12 7.07
CA GLN A 311 24.30 -0.97 8.42
C GLN A 311 23.54 0.07 9.25
N VAL A 312 23.08 1.16 8.62
CA VAL A 312 22.33 2.23 9.28
C VAL A 312 21.06 1.68 9.90
N ARG A 313 20.26 0.93 9.13
CA ARG A 313 18.97 0.39 9.60
C ARG A 313 19.06 -0.71 10.65
N GLN A 314 20.21 -1.35 10.78
CA GLN A 314 20.49 -2.38 11.80
C GLN A 314 21.13 -1.80 13.06
N ASN A 315 21.30 -0.47 13.12
CA ASN A 315 21.95 0.22 14.21
C ASN A 315 21.14 1.47 14.61
N TYR A 316 20.58 1.47 15.82
CA TYR A 316 19.72 2.56 16.26
C TYR A 316 20.39 3.93 16.27
N LYS A 317 21.67 4.01 16.65
CA LYS A 317 22.41 5.28 16.62
C LYS A 317 22.53 5.81 15.18
N LYS A 318 22.99 4.99 14.25
CA LYS A 318 23.09 5.40 12.84
C LYS A 318 21.72 5.76 12.26
N SER A 319 20.68 5.02 12.65
CA SER A 319 19.29 5.32 12.25
C SER A 319 18.84 6.69 12.74
N VAL A 320 19.17 7.08 13.97
CA VAL A 320 18.87 8.42 14.51
C VAL A 320 19.47 9.51 13.62
N ASP A 321 20.74 9.39 13.23
CA ASP A 321 21.43 10.37 12.38
C ASP A 321 20.77 10.48 10.99
N ASN A 322 20.39 9.34 10.41
CA ASN A 322 19.66 9.31 9.14
C ASN A 322 18.29 10.02 9.23
N LEU A 323 17.55 9.78 10.31
CA LEU A 323 16.24 10.41 10.50
C LEU A 323 16.37 11.92 10.68
N ALA A 324 17.36 12.38 11.45
CA ALA A 324 17.67 13.80 11.62
C ALA A 324 17.98 14.47 10.26
N GLN A 325 18.80 13.82 9.42
CA GLN A 325 19.12 14.31 8.07
C GLN A 325 17.90 14.34 7.15
N SER A 326 16.99 13.36 7.27
CA SER A 326 15.80 13.26 6.41
C SER A 326 14.72 14.30 6.71
N GLY A 327 14.72 14.88 7.92
CA GLY A 327 13.71 15.82 8.38
C GLY A 327 12.34 15.21 8.70
N GLY A 328 12.00 14.05 8.15
CA GLY A 328 10.80 13.26 8.49
C GLY A 328 9.52 13.59 7.70
N PHE A 329 9.48 14.68 6.93
CA PHE A 329 8.29 15.12 6.21
C PHE A 329 8.08 14.37 4.89
N ILE A 330 6.82 14.06 4.55
CA ILE A 330 6.45 13.61 3.21
C ILE A 330 6.35 14.84 2.29
N PRO A 331 7.11 14.91 1.18
CA PRO A 331 7.09 16.09 0.31
C PRO A 331 5.75 16.29 -0.43
N ASP A 332 5.42 17.55 -0.72
CA ASP A 332 4.33 17.90 -1.63
C ASP A 332 4.75 17.68 -3.09
N GLY A 333 4.18 16.66 -3.72
CA GLY A 333 4.48 16.29 -5.11
C GLY A 333 3.49 16.86 -6.12
N SER A 334 2.59 17.76 -5.73
CA SER A 334 1.48 18.25 -6.55
C SER A 334 1.92 18.69 -7.96
N ALA A 335 3.04 19.41 -8.08
CA ALA A 335 3.54 19.89 -9.37
C ALA A 335 3.90 18.74 -10.32
N GLY A 336 4.52 17.67 -9.82
CA GLY A 336 4.86 16.50 -10.61
C GLY A 336 3.65 15.62 -10.89
N VAL A 337 2.78 15.42 -9.89
CA VAL A 337 1.53 14.69 -10.04
C VAL A 337 0.61 15.36 -11.08
N ALA A 338 0.56 16.69 -11.15
CA ALA A 338 -0.18 17.42 -12.18
C ALA A 338 0.31 17.11 -13.60
N ARG A 339 1.62 16.90 -13.80
CA ARG A 339 2.19 16.48 -15.09
C ARG A 339 1.85 15.02 -15.38
N LEU A 340 2.01 14.15 -14.39
CA LEU A 340 1.61 12.73 -14.48
C LEU A 340 0.15 12.56 -14.90
N ILE A 341 -0.75 13.34 -14.30
CA ILE A 341 -2.19 13.33 -14.62
C ILE A 341 -2.46 13.67 -16.07
N LYS A 342 -1.72 14.62 -16.67
CA LYS A 342 -1.90 14.99 -18.08
C LYS A 342 -1.59 13.82 -19.01
N ASP A 343 -0.54 13.08 -18.72
CA ASP A 343 -0.13 11.92 -19.52
C ASP A 343 -1.06 10.73 -19.28
N TYR A 344 -1.40 10.45 -18.02
CA TYR A 344 -2.41 9.44 -17.69
C TYR A 344 -3.75 9.72 -18.40
N LYS A 345 -4.21 10.98 -18.42
CA LYS A 345 -5.46 11.38 -19.10
C LYS A 345 -5.45 11.09 -20.61
N ARG A 346 -4.27 10.94 -21.23
CA ARG A 346 -4.07 10.60 -22.65
C ARG A 346 -3.76 9.12 -22.90
N SER A 347 -3.48 8.36 -21.85
CA SER A 347 -3.07 6.95 -21.96
C SER A 347 -4.24 6.03 -22.33
N GLU A 348 -3.92 4.92 -22.98
CA GLU A 348 -4.88 3.84 -23.24
C GLU A 348 -5.33 3.16 -21.94
N LEU A 349 -4.46 3.10 -20.92
CA LEU A 349 -4.81 2.57 -19.59
C LEU A 349 -6.02 3.30 -18.97
N ARG A 350 -6.15 4.62 -19.21
CA ARG A 350 -7.35 5.35 -18.77
C ARG A 350 -8.63 4.79 -19.39
N GLN A 351 -8.60 4.28 -20.62
CA GLN A 351 -9.77 3.71 -21.27
C GLN A 351 -10.21 2.42 -20.57
N LEU A 352 -9.27 1.58 -20.12
CA LEU A 352 -9.58 0.43 -19.26
C LEU A 352 -10.26 0.88 -17.97
N HIS A 353 -9.71 1.89 -17.29
CA HIS A 353 -10.30 2.41 -16.05
C HIS A 353 -11.71 2.96 -16.23
N LEU A 354 -11.97 3.66 -17.34
CA LEU A 354 -13.30 4.16 -17.66
C LEU A 354 -14.27 3.04 -18.01
N ALA A 355 -13.83 2.01 -18.74
CA ALA A 355 -14.66 0.85 -19.04
C ALA A 355 -15.12 0.15 -17.76
N LEU A 356 -14.20 -0.06 -16.79
CA LEU A 356 -14.53 -0.63 -15.49
C LEU A 356 -15.57 0.19 -14.70
N ASP A 357 -15.54 1.52 -14.80
CA ASP A 357 -16.50 2.37 -14.10
C ASP A 357 -17.85 2.49 -14.81
N ASN A 358 -17.83 2.58 -16.14
CA ASN A 358 -19.01 2.89 -16.95
C ASN A 358 -19.78 1.64 -17.40
N GLU A 359 -19.13 0.48 -17.42
CA GLU A 359 -19.69 -0.79 -17.88
C GLU A 359 -19.48 -1.88 -16.81
N PRO A 360 -20.05 -1.75 -15.59
CA PRO A 360 -19.74 -2.61 -14.43
C PRO A 360 -20.25 -4.07 -14.55
N GLY A 361 -20.67 -4.50 -15.74
CA GLY A 361 -21.29 -5.79 -16.02
C GLY A 361 -22.75 -5.89 -15.57
N ASP A 362 -23.31 -7.10 -15.67
CA ASP A 362 -24.67 -7.38 -15.20
C ASP A 362 -24.84 -7.22 -13.68
N PRO A 363 -26.00 -6.73 -13.22
CA PRO A 363 -26.28 -6.56 -11.79
C PRO A 363 -26.58 -7.92 -11.12
N PRO A 364 -26.47 -8.01 -9.77
CA PRO A 364 -26.59 -9.28 -9.03
C PRO A 364 -27.84 -10.12 -9.33
N GLU A 365 -28.95 -9.44 -9.66
CA GLU A 365 -30.24 -10.05 -9.94
C GLU A 365 -30.25 -10.86 -11.23
N LYS A 366 -29.29 -10.61 -12.13
CA LYS A 366 -29.13 -11.33 -13.41
C LYS A 366 -28.05 -12.41 -13.39
N TRP A 367 -27.28 -12.53 -12.30
CA TRP A 367 -26.11 -13.41 -12.31
C TRP A 367 -26.47 -14.88 -12.49
N ARG A 368 -27.66 -15.31 -12.06
CA ARG A 368 -28.12 -16.70 -12.27
C ARG A 368 -28.27 -17.03 -13.76
N GLU A 369 -28.68 -16.07 -14.56
CA GLU A 369 -28.85 -16.21 -16.00
C GLU A 369 -27.56 -15.94 -16.78
N THR A 370 -26.59 -15.23 -16.17
CA THR A 370 -25.32 -14.86 -16.79
C THR A 370 -24.13 -15.58 -16.17
N TYR A 371 -23.45 -15.00 -15.19
CA TYR A 371 -22.17 -15.50 -14.66
C TYR A 371 -22.28 -16.84 -13.93
N ARG A 372 -23.32 -17.02 -13.11
CA ARG A 372 -23.61 -18.24 -12.33
C ARG A 372 -24.38 -19.29 -13.12
N LYS A 373 -24.61 -19.08 -14.41
CA LYS A 373 -25.39 -20.01 -15.23
C LYS A 373 -24.82 -21.42 -15.12
N ASP A 374 -25.71 -22.38 -14.85
CA ASP A 374 -25.38 -23.80 -14.68
C ASP A 374 -24.22 -24.04 -13.69
N ASP A 375 -24.22 -23.32 -12.56
CA ASP A 375 -23.16 -23.35 -11.54
C ASP A 375 -21.76 -23.11 -12.15
N TYR A 376 -21.66 -22.08 -12.99
CA TYR A 376 -20.45 -21.71 -13.73
C TYR A 376 -19.99 -22.74 -14.78
N ALA A 377 -20.79 -23.76 -15.11
CA ALA A 377 -20.37 -24.83 -16.02
C ALA A 377 -19.96 -24.36 -17.43
N TRP A 378 -20.48 -23.22 -17.90
CA TRP A 378 -20.07 -22.61 -19.17
C TRP A 378 -18.58 -22.29 -19.24
N ILE A 379 -17.90 -22.10 -18.10
CA ILE A 379 -16.44 -21.89 -18.06
C ILE A 379 -15.69 -23.12 -18.56
N LYS A 380 -16.27 -24.33 -18.45
CA LYS A 380 -15.65 -25.57 -18.98
C LYS A 380 -15.46 -25.50 -20.49
N ASP A 381 -16.37 -24.84 -21.20
CA ASP A 381 -16.33 -24.67 -22.64
C ASP A 381 -15.19 -23.73 -23.08
N ILE A 382 -14.77 -22.82 -22.18
CA ILE A 382 -13.57 -21.99 -22.37
C ILE A 382 -12.33 -22.78 -21.99
N ASN A 383 -12.31 -23.30 -20.76
CA ASN A 383 -11.16 -23.98 -20.19
C ASN A 383 -11.57 -24.81 -18.96
N THR A 384 -11.44 -26.14 -19.04
CA THR A 384 -11.78 -27.05 -17.94
C THR A 384 -11.00 -26.74 -16.65
N HIS A 385 -9.72 -26.37 -16.76
CA HIS A 385 -8.90 -26.04 -15.59
C HIS A 385 -9.36 -24.75 -14.89
N LEU A 386 -9.87 -23.76 -15.64
CA LEU A 386 -10.47 -22.57 -15.02
C LEU A 386 -11.72 -22.91 -14.22
N HIS A 387 -12.57 -23.78 -14.77
CA HIS A 387 -13.76 -24.22 -14.06
C HIS A 387 -13.38 -24.94 -12.75
N GLU A 388 -12.35 -25.80 -12.77
CA GLU A 388 -11.82 -26.40 -11.54
C GLU A 388 -11.36 -25.37 -10.52
N LYS A 389 -10.71 -24.27 -10.95
CA LYS A 389 -10.33 -23.17 -10.08
C LYS A 389 -11.54 -22.46 -9.48
N VAL A 390 -12.62 -22.25 -10.24
CA VAL A 390 -13.86 -21.66 -9.72
C VAL A 390 -14.51 -22.56 -8.68
N MET A 391 -14.60 -23.87 -8.95
CA MET A 391 -15.18 -24.82 -7.98
C MET A 391 -14.33 -24.96 -6.70
N ASN A 392 -13.05 -24.58 -6.77
CA ASN A 392 -12.11 -24.55 -5.65
C ASN A 392 -11.59 -23.13 -5.40
N ALA A 393 -12.47 -22.12 -5.53
CA ALA A 393 -12.07 -20.70 -5.55
C ALA A 393 -11.25 -20.28 -4.32
N ASN A 394 -11.44 -20.92 -3.18
CA ASN A 394 -10.64 -20.68 -1.97
C ASN A 394 -9.60 -21.81 -1.76
N PRO A 395 -8.28 -21.53 -1.76
CA PRO A 395 -7.65 -20.22 -1.82
C PRO A 395 -7.25 -19.74 -3.23
N LEU A 396 -7.58 -20.49 -4.29
CA LEU A 396 -7.02 -20.29 -5.62
C LEU A 396 -7.30 -18.88 -6.19
N LEU A 397 -8.55 -18.43 -6.20
CA LEU A 397 -8.93 -17.09 -6.67
C LEU A 397 -8.65 -15.97 -5.64
N LEU A 398 -7.64 -16.17 -4.81
CA LEU A 398 -7.02 -15.16 -3.95
C LEU A 398 -5.50 -15.09 -4.18
N GLN A 399 -4.92 -16.03 -4.92
CA GLN A 399 -3.49 -16.04 -5.23
C GLN A 399 -3.23 -15.22 -6.50
N PRO A 400 -2.17 -14.39 -6.53
CA PRO A 400 -1.85 -13.58 -7.71
C PRO A 400 -1.73 -14.37 -9.01
N ASP A 401 -1.05 -15.53 -9.00
CA ASP A 401 -0.84 -16.35 -10.20
C ASP A 401 -2.15 -16.90 -10.78
N ASP A 402 -3.00 -17.44 -9.91
CA ASP A 402 -4.30 -17.99 -10.28
C ASP A 402 -5.24 -16.90 -10.79
N LEU A 403 -5.23 -15.72 -10.15
CA LEU A 403 -6.00 -14.55 -10.59
C LEU A 403 -5.53 -14.05 -11.95
N ASN A 404 -4.22 -13.95 -12.16
CA ASN A 404 -3.64 -13.48 -13.42
C ASN A 404 -4.02 -14.43 -14.57
N TYR A 405 -3.89 -15.74 -14.35
CA TYR A 405 -4.31 -16.76 -15.30
C TYR A 405 -5.82 -16.69 -15.58
N PHE A 406 -6.65 -16.61 -14.53
CA PHE A 406 -8.11 -16.58 -14.66
C PHE A 406 -8.59 -15.35 -15.46
N ILE A 407 -8.18 -14.15 -15.04
CA ILE A 407 -8.65 -12.90 -15.64
C ILE A 407 -8.19 -12.78 -17.09
N ASN A 408 -6.92 -13.06 -17.39
CA ASN A 408 -6.42 -12.98 -18.77
C ASN A 408 -7.10 -14.00 -19.69
N THR A 409 -7.32 -15.23 -19.23
CA THR A 409 -7.93 -16.27 -20.06
C THR A 409 -9.39 -15.95 -20.38
N ILE A 410 -10.17 -15.47 -19.40
CA ILE A 410 -11.56 -15.04 -19.65
C ILE A 410 -11.60 -13.81 -20.57
N TYR A 411 -10.70 -12.83 -20.34
CA TYR A 411 -10.62 -11.64 -21.19
C TYR A 411 -10.35 -11.98 -22.65
N ASP A 412 -9.39 -12.86 -22.92
CA ASP A 412 -9.06 -13.29 -24.28
C ASP A 412 -10.20 -14.13 -24.90
N ALA A 413 -10.85 -15.01 -24.12
CA ALA A 413 -12.00 -15.79 -24.57
C ALA A 413 -13.23 -14.92 -24.91
N TRP A 414 -13.38 -13.76 -24.27
CA TRP A 414 -14.40 -12.77 -24.57
C TRP A 414 -13.96 -11.74 -25.64
N GLY A 415 -12.89 -12.05 -26.37
CA GLY A 415 -12.44 -11.27 -27.53
C GLY A 415 -11.55 -10.07 -27.20
N ALA A 416 -11.04 -9.99 -25.97
CA ALA A 416 -10.08 -8.98 -25.52
C ALA A 416 -10.54 -7.52 -25.73
N GLN A 417 -11.85 -7.27 -25.56
CA GLN A 417 -12.43 -5.93 -25.67
C GLN A 417 -12.52 -5.25 -24.30
N LEU A 418 -12.27 -3.94 -24.24
CA LEU A 418 -12.32 -3.17 -22.99
C LEU A 418 -13.67 -3.26 -22.26
N SER A 419 -14.77 -3.35 -23.02
CA SER A 419 -16.13 -3.53 -22.48
C SER A 419 -16.27 -4.80 -21.64
N SER A 420 -15.47 -5.82 -21.90
CA SER A 420 -15.49 -7.06 -21.13
C SER A 420 -14.87 -6.91 -19.72
N ALA A 421 -14.08 -5.87 -19.46
CA ALA A 421 -13.37 -5.70 -18.19
C ALA A 421 -14.35 -5.61 -17.00
N GLY A 422 -15.42 -4.81 -17.11
CA GLY A 422 -16.39 -4.73 -16.03
C GLY A 422 -17.25 -5.99 -15.89
N HIS A 423 -17.51 -6.71 -16.99
CA HIS A 423 -18.13 -8.05 -16.92
C HIS A 423 -17.23 -9.06 -16.19
N ILE A 424 -15.91 -9.01 -16.36
CA ILE A 424 -14.97 -9.87 -15.63
C ILE A 424 -14.96 -9.51 -14.14
N ALA A 425 -14.94 -8.22 -13.82
CA ALA A 425 -15.04 -7.77 -12.43
C ALA A 425 -16.36 -8.24 -11.79
N ALA A 426 -17.47 -8.23 -12.53
CA ALA A 426 -18.75 -8.74 -12.05
C ALA A 426 -18.77 -10.27 -11.89
N LEU A 427 -18.17 -11.04 -12.79
CA LEU A 427 -17.96 -12.49 -12.64
C LEU A 427 -17.11 -12.81 -11.40
N MET A 428 -15.98 -12.12 -11.22
CA MET A 428 -15.14 -12.28 -10.03
C MET A 428 -15.91 -11.94 -8.75
N ARG A 429 -16.68 -10.86 -8.77
CA ARG A 429 -17.54 -10.48 -7.65
C ARG A 429 -18.59 -11.56 -7.35
N SER A 430 -19.23 -12.14 -8.36
CA SER A 430 -20.25 -13.18 -8.15
C SER A 430 -19.67 -14.40 -7.43
N ILE A 431 -18.43 -14.77 -7.77
CA ILE A 431 -17.69 -15.86 -7.12
C ILE A 431 -17.35 -15.50 -5.66
N TYR A 432 -16.91 -14.26 -5.39
CA TYR A 432 -16.59 -13.83 -4.02
C TYR A 432 -17.81 -13.66 -3.11
N GLU A 433 -18.98 -13.39 -3.69
CA GLU A 433 -20.25 -13.35 -2.94
C GLU A 433 -20.87 -14.75 -2.75
N ASP A 434 -20.41 -15.76 -3.50
CA ASP A 434 -20.80 -17.15 -3.29
C ASP A 434 -20.04 -17.82 -2.14
N ASN A 435 -20.56 -18.94 -1.65
CA ASN A 435 -20.01 -19.61 -0.49
C ASN A 435 -18.90 -20.61 -0.85
N PHE A 436 -17.66 -20.11 -0.98
CA PHE A 436 -16.45 -20.93 -1.05
C PHE A 436 -15.66 -20.91 0.27
N GLY A 437 -16.34 -20.69 1.40
CA GLY A 437 -15.69 -20.69 2.71
C GLY A 437 -14.82 -19.46 3.00
N TRP A 438 -15.15 -18.29 2.42
CA TRP A 438 -14.41 -17.03 2.64
C TRP A 438 -14.42 -16.53 4.10
N GLY A 439 -15.34 -17.03 4.92
CA GLY A 439 -15.62 -16.53 6.26
C GLY A 439 -16.05 -15.06 6.23
N SER A 440 -15.48 -14.22 7.11
CA SER A 440 -15.82 -12.80 7.20
C SER A 440 -14.99 -11.87 6.31
N ARG A 441 -14.21 -12.40 5.34
CA ARG A 441 -13.27 -11.58 4.53
C ARG A 441 -14.01 -10.45 3.81
N PHE A 442 -14.99 -10.79 2.96
CA PHE A 442 -15.71 -9.84 2.12
C PHE A 442 -16.94 -9.18 2.76
N SER A 443 -17.23 -9.52 4.02
CA SER A 443 -18.37 -8.97 4.78
C SER A 443 -17.96 -8.04 5.93
N ARG A 444 -16.71 -8.13 6.41
CA ARG A 444 -16.23 -7.34 7.56
C ARG A 444 -14.97 -6.51 7.28
N HIS A 445 -14.09 -6.98 6.40
CA HIS A 445 -12.74 -6.42 6.27
C HIS A 445 -12.49 -5.79 4.91
N ASP A 446 -13.01 -6.42 3.85
CA ASP A 446 -12.92 -5.96 2.47
C ASP A 446 -14.31 -5.97 1.84
N SER A 447 -14.45 -5.38 0.66
CA SER A 447 -15.64 -5.48 -0.19
C SER A 447 -15.35 -6.44 -1.34
N ALA A 448 -16.20 -7.43 -1.57
CA ALA A 448 -16.09 -8.33 -2.74
C ALA A 448 -16.02 -7.54 -4.04
N THR A 449 -16.82 -6.47 -4.15
CA THR A 449 -16.82 -5.55 -5.29
C THR A 449 -15.46 -4.86 -5.44
N ALA A 450 -14.95 -4.21 -4.39
CA ALA A 450 -13.66 -3.52 -4.46
C ALA A 450 -12.52 -4.48 -4.82
N HIS A 451 -12.53 -5.67 -4.23
CA HIS A 451 -11.52 -6.71 -4.47
C HIS A 451 -11.53 -7.17 -5.94
N ALA A 452 -12.71 -7.50 -6.47
CA ALA A 452 -12.88 -7.95 -7.85
C ALA A 452 -12.50 -6.87 -8.87
N THR A 453 -12.99 -5.64 -8.68
CA THR A 453 -12.69 -4.51 -9.57
C THR A 453 -11.21 -4.18 -9.56
N ALA A 454 -10.58 -4.13 -8.38
CA ALA A 454 -9.16 -3.83 -8.25
C ALA A 454 -8.28 -4.89 -8.91
N TRP A 455 -8.50 -6.19 -8.65
CA TRP A 455 -7.71 -7.24 -9.30
C TRP A 455 -7.89 -7.28 -10.82
N THR A 456 -9.11 -7.01 -11.30
CA THR A 456 -9.36 -6.90 -12.75
C THR A 456 -8.60 -5.72 -13.34
N ALA A 457 -8.59 -4.56 -12.67
CA ALA A 457 -7.79 -3.40 -13.07
C ALA A 457 -6.28 -3.70 -13.06
N ILE A 458 -5.77 -4.26 -11.96
CA ILE A 458 -4.35 -4.63 -11.78
C ILE A 458 -3.88 -5.54 -12.91
N ILE A 459 -4.63 -6.62 -13.18
CA ILE A 459 -4.19 -7.65 -14.13
C ILE A 459 -4.36 -7.19 -15.58
N LEU A 460 -5.49 -6.60 -15.95
CA LEU A 460 -5.68 -6.13 -17.32
C LEU A 460 -4.83 -4.88 -17.62
N GLY A 461 -4.50 -4.08 -16.59
CA GLY A 461 -3.62 -2.92 -16.72
C GLY A 461 -2.21 -3.26 -17.19
N GLN A 462 -1.71 -4.46 -16.88
CA GLN A 462 -0.40 -4.96 -17.36
C GLN A 462 -0.31 -4.97 -18.89
N ARG A 463 -1.45 -5.06 -19.61
CA ARG A 463 -1.47 -5.02 -21.08
C ARG A 463 -1.12 -3.65 -21.66
N PHE A 464 -1.11 -2.60 -20.84
CA PHE A 464 -0.81 -1.21 -21.21
C PHE A 464 0.58 -0.76 -20.71
N GLU A 465 1.41 -1.69 -20.23
CA GLU A 465 2.80 -1.42 -19.92
C GLU A 465 3.53 -0.87 -21.15
N LYS A 466 4.31 0.19 -20.94
CA LYS A 466 5.04 0.86 -22.02
C LYS A 466 6.08 -0.09 -22.60
N ARG A 467 5.97 -0.36 -23.90
CA ARG A 467 6.90 -1.23 -24.63
C ARG A 467 8.25 -0.58 -24.87
#